data_AF-A0A1D3RNL3-F1
#
_entry.id   AF-A0A1D3RNL3-F1
#
_cell.length_a   1.000
_cell.length_b   1.000
_cell.length_c   1.000
_cell.angle_alpha   90.00
_cell.angle_beta   90.00
_cell.angle_gamma   90.00
#
_symmetry.space_group_name_H-M   'P 1'
#
loop_
_entity.id
_entity.type
_entity.pdbx_description
1 polymer ?
#
loop_
_entity_poly.entity_id
_entity_poly.type
_entity_poly.pdbx_seq_one_letter_code
_entity_poly.pdbx_strand_id
1 'polypeptide(L)'
;MGLSDVVQERSGGIQLDTLFIDEGFGSLDQDSLQLAINTLIDLQSAGRAIGIISHVSELKEQMAQRIEVTGSRSGSTIKMLA
;
A
#
# COMPACT_ATOMS: atom_id res chain seq x y z
N MET A 1 -11.06 6.28 19.30
CA MET A 1 -10.24 7.50 19.23
C MET A 1 -8.80 7.04 19.12
N GLY A 2 -8.39 6.72 17.89
CA GLY A 2 -7.14 6.05 17.60
C GLY A 2 -5.98 7.04 17.55
N LEU A 3 -4.75 6.54 17.65
CA LEU A 3 -3.52 7.34 17.56
C LEU A 3 -3.51 8.29 16.34
N SER A 4 -4.23 7.92 15.28
CA SER A 4 -4.46 8.71 14.07
C SER A 4 -5.14 10.06 14.30
N ASP A 5 -6.04 10.17 15.28
CA ASP A 5 -6.77 11.41 15.58
C ASP A 5 -5.85 12.45 16.24
N VAL A 6 -4.87 12.00 17.03
CA VAL A 6 -3.93 12.86 17.78
C VAL A 6 -2.81 13.41 16.89
N VAL A 7 -2.47 12.71 15.79
CA VAL A 7 -1.43 13.16 14.86
C VAL A 7 -1.93 14.26 13.93
N GLN A 8 -3.22 14.29 13.59
CA GLN A 8 -3.79 15.36 12.75
C GLN A 8 -3.80 16.73 13.45
N GLU A 9 -3.84 16.78 14.78
CA GLU A 9 -4.05 18.02 15.53
C GLU A 9 -2.75 18.81 15.81
N ARG A 10 -1.57 18.20 15.63
CA ARG A 10 -0.28 18.81 16.04
C ARG A 10 0.54 19.46 14.93
N SER A 11 0.18 19.27 13.67
CA SER A 11 1.01 19.70 12.53
C SER A 11 0.21 20.48 11.48
N GLY A 12 -0.42 21.59 11.90
CA GLY A 12 -0.71 22.74 11.03
C GLY A 12 -1.19 22.48 9.59
N GLY A 13 -2.16 21.59 9.38
CA GLY A 13 -2.78 21.42 8.06
C GLY A 13 -1.94 20.69 7.01
N ILE A 14 -0.95 19.87 7.40
CA ILE A 14 -0.31 18.95 6.47
C ILE A 14 -1.20 17.71 6.34
N GLN A 15 -2.10 17.75 5.37
CA GLN A 15 -2.86 16.59 4.92
C GLN A 15 -1.85 15.60 4.32
N LEU A 16 -1.63 14.45 5.00
CA LEU A 16 -0.85 13.35 4.45
C LEU A 16 -1.65 12.75 3.28
N ASP A 17 -1.51 13.35 2.09
CA ASP A 17 -2.27 12.99 0.89
C ASP A 17 -1.84 11.63 0.32
N THR A 18 -0.64 11.15 0.65
CA THR A 18 -0.10 9.90 0.10
C THR A 18 0.78 9.15 1.08
N LEU A 19 0.56 7.84 1.22
CA LEU A 19 1.38 6.92 2.00
C LEU A 19 2.01 5.87 1.06
N PHE A 20 3.32 5.67 1.16
CA PHE A 20 4.00 4.55 0.51
C PHE A 20 4.43 3.52 1.56
N ILE A 21 4.15 2.26 1.29
CA ILE A 21 4.53 1.11 2.12
C ILE A 21 5.45 0.22 1.30
N ASP A 22 6.66 -0.03 1.80
CA ASP A 22 7.68 -0.81 1.11
C ASP A 22 8.02 -2.05 1.93
N GLU A 23 7.74 -3.22 1.36
CA GLU A 23 8.02 -4.55 1.89
C GLU A 23 7.46 -4.86 3.31
N GLY A 24 7.54 -6.13 3.74
CA GLY A 24 7.07 -6.58 5.06
C GLY A 24 5.76 -7.39 5.06
N PHE A 25 5.03 -7.44 3.94
CA PHE A 25 3.84 -8.30 3.82
C PHE A 25 4.19 -9.80 3.72
N GLY A 26 5.38 -10.14 3.23
CA GLY A 26 5.81 -11.54 3.04
C GLY A 26 6.14 -12.30 4.33
N SER A 27 6.31 -11.59 5.45
CA SER A 27 6.51 -12.19 6.78
C SER A 27 5.21 -12.39 7.57
N LEU A 28 4.08 -11.91 7.03
CA LEU A 28 2.78 -12.07 7.66
C LEU A 28 2.22 -13.45 7.34
N ASP A 29 1.53 -14.05 8.32
CA ASP A 29 0.63 -15.15 8.03
C ASP A 29 -0.58 -14.69 7.20
N GLN A 30 -1.34 -15.65 6.68
CA GLN A 30 -2.46 -15.39 5.77
C GLN A 30 -3.55 -14.49 6.39
N ASP A 31 -3.87 -14.67 7.67
CA ASP A 31 -4.90 -13.89 8.35
C ASP A 31 -4.43 -12.45 8.59
N SER A 32 -3.17 -12.30 9.02
CA SER A 32 -2.52 -11.00 9.19
C SER A 32 -2.40 -10.23 7.88
N LEU A 33 -2.09 -10.93 6.79
CA LEU A 33 -2.01 -10.35 5.45
C LEU A 33 -3.37 -9.81 4.99
N GLN A 34 -4.43 -10.61 5.16
CA GLN A 34 -5.78 -10.19 4.81
C GLN A 34 -6.24 -8.99 5.62
N LEU A 35 -5.95 -8.97 6.92
CA LEU A 35 -6.23 -7.82 7.79
C LEU A 35 -5.50 -6.56 7.32
N ALA A 36 -4.23 -6.70 6.94
CA ALA A 36 -3.45 -5.59 6.42
C ALA A 36 -4.05 -5.05 5.12
N ILE A 37 -4.41 -5.91 4.17
CA ILE A 37 -5.08 -5.52 2.91
C ILE A 37 -6.37 -4.75 3.18
N ASN A 38 -7.23 -5.27 4.06
CA ASN A 38 -8.50 -4.60 4.42
C ASN A 38 -8.25 -3.21 5.01
N THR A 39 -7.26 -3.08 5.89
CA THR A 39 -6.89 -1.79 6.50
C THR A 39 -6.43 -0.77 5.45
N LEU A 40 -5.71 -1.22 4.41
CA LEU A 40 -5.25 -0.36 3.32
C LEU A 40 -6.43 0.12 2.46
N ILE A 41 -7.41 -0.75 2.20
CA ILE A 41 -8.64 -0.38 1.47
C ILE A 41 -9.45 0.66 2.27
N ASP A 42 -9.56 0.50 3.58
CA ASP A 42 -10.26 1.46 4.44
C ASP A 42 -9.56 2.83 4.46
N LEU A 43 -8.22 2.83 4.54
CA LEU A 43 -7.43 4.06 4.49
C LEU A 43 -7.53 4.75 3.13
N GLN A 44 -7.60 3.98 2.03
CA GLN A 44 -7.84 4.54 0.69
C GLN A 44 -9.22 5.21 0.62
N SER A 45 -10.24 4.57 1.17
CA SER A 45 -11.61 5.07 1.21
C SER A 45 -11.75 6.36 2.03
N ALA A 46 -10.85 6.60 2.99
CA ALA A 46 -10.76 7.85 3.74
C ALA A 46 -10.12 9.02 2.95
N GLY A 47 -9.88 8.86 1.64
CA GLY A 47 -9.35 9.90 0.76
C GLY A 47 -7.83 10.00 0.77
N ARG A 48 -7.11 8.98 1.27
CA ARG A 48 -5.65 8.92 1.26
C ARG A 48 -5.18 8.12 0.04
N ALA A 49 -4.20 8.62 -0.71
CA ALA A 49 -3.55 7.79 -1.73
C ALA A 49 -2.59 6.81 -1.05
N ILE A 50 -2.60 5.54 -1.46
CA ILE A 50 -1.73 4.51 -0.90
C ILE A 50 -0.99 3.82 -2.03
N GLY A 51 0.34 3.86 -1.96
CA GLY A 51 1.22 3.09 -2.83
C GLY A 51 1.83 1.93 -2.04
N ILE A 52 1.81 0.74 -2.62
CA ILE A 52 2.38 -0.45 -1.99
C ILE A 52 3.44 -1.05 -2.92
N ILE A 53 4.61 -1.34 -2.37
CA ILE A 53 5.70 -2.05 -3.04
C ILE A 53 5.80 -3.41 -2.37
N SER A 54 5.45 -4.47 -3.10
CA SER A 54 5.43 -5.83 -2.57
C SER A 54 5.66 -6.85 -3.67
N HIS A 55 6.38 -7.93 -3.32
CA HIS A 55 6.52 -9.10 -4.18
C HIS A 55 5.42 -10.16 -3.95
N VAL A 56 4.62 -10.01 -2.88
CA VAL A 56 3.57 -10.95 -2.45
C VAL A 56 2.43 -11.01 -3.48
N SER A 57 2.05 -12.22 -3.90
CA SER A 57 1.08 -12.44 -4.98
C SER A 57 -0.34 -12.07 -4.59
N GLU A 58 -0.72 -12.38 -3.35
CA GLU A 58 -2.05 -12.13 -2.78
C GLU A 58 -2.38 -10.63 -2.77
N LEU A 59 -1.40 -9.77 -2.48
CA LEU A 59 -1.58 -8.31 -2.59
C LEU A 59 -1.85 -7.89 -4.03
N LYS A 60 -1.17 -8.51 -5.00
CA LYS A 60 -1.33 -8.17 -6.43
C LYS A 60 -2.74 -8.48 -6.92
N GLU A 61 -3.35 -9.56 -6.45
CA GLU A 61 -4.69 -9.98 -6.85
C GLU A 61 -5.80 -9.08 -6.30
N GLN A 62 -5.58 -8.47 -5.13
CA GLN A 62 -6.56 -7.58 -4.49
C GLN A 62 -6.48 -6.12 -4.99
N MET A 63 -5.39 -5.75 -5.67
CA MET A 63 -5.16 -4.39 -6.18
C MET A 63 -5.63 -4.27 -7.63
N ALA A 64 -6.63 -3.42 -7.88
CA ALA A 64 -7.18 -3.19 -9.24
C ALA A 64 -6.17 -2.51 -10.19
N GLN A 65 -5.46 -1.49 -9.71
CA GLN A 65 -4.43 -0.79 -10.48
C GLN A 65 -3.06 -1.13 -9.93
N ARG A 66 -2.15 -1.60 -10.79
CA ARG A 66 -0.80 -1.98 -10.37
C ARG A 66 0.25 -1.71 -11.45
N ILE A 67 1.47 -1.49 -10.99
CA ILE A 67 2.66 -1.43 -11.84
C ILE A 67 3.42 -2.73 -11.67
N GLU A 68 3.46 -3.55 -12.71
CA GLU A 68 4.31 -4.74 -12.71
C GLU A 68 5.71 -4.38 -13.17
N VAL A 69 6.69 -4.67 -12.31
CA VAL A 69 8.11 -4.52 -12.63
C VAL A 69 8.68 -5.91 -12.93
N THR A 70 9.22 -6.10 -14.13
CA THR A 70 9.91 -7.34 -14.53
C THR A 70 11.40 -7.05 -14.71
N GLY A 71 12.25 -7.70 -13.91
CA GLY A 71 13.70 -7.61 -14.02
C GLY A 71 14.25 -8.56 -15.09
N SER A 72 15.20 -8.09 -15.90
CA SER A 72 15.92 -8.88 -16.90
C SER A 72 17.42 -8.57 -16.86
N ARG A 73 18.25 -9.38 -17.53
CA ARG A 73 19.70 -9.13 -17.62
C ARG A 73 20.04 -7.81 -18.31
N SER A 74 19.15 -7.29 -19.15
CA SER A 74 19.27 -6.00 -19.84
C SER A 74 18.71 -4.81 -19.05
N GLY A 75 18.18 -5.03 -17.84
CA GLY A 75 17.52 -4.02 -17.02
C GLY A 75 16.07 -4.38 -16.68
N SER A 76 15.35 -3.45 -16.06
CA SER A 76 13.96 -3.66 -15.63
C SER A 76 12.97 -2.99 -16.57
N THR A 77 11.84 -3.64 -16.82
CA THR A 77 10.71 -3.11 -17.60
C THR A 77 9.48 -2.95 -16.72
N ILE A 78 8.69 -1.91 -16.96
CA ILE A 78 7.43 -1.68 -16.25
C ILE A 78 6.22 -1.91 -17.16
N LYS A 79 5.14 -2.42 -16.61
CA LYS A 79 3.84 -2.54 -17.27
C LYS A 79 2.75 -2.02 -16.34
N MET A 80 1.95 -1.07 -16.84
CA MET A 80 0.75 -0.62 -16.16
C MET A 80 -0.37 -1.64 -16.40
N LEU A 81 -1.01 -2.10 -15.34
CA LEU A 81 -2.24 -2.88 -15.38
C LEU A 81 -3.32 -2.05 -14.70
N ALA A 82 -4.42 -1.84 -15.40
CA ALA A 82 -5.56 -1.04 -14.97
C ALA A 82 -6.83 -1.89 -15.02
#